data_AF-A0A167WJJ3-F1
#
_entry.id   AF-A0A167WJJ3-F1
#
_cell.length_a   1.000
_cell.length_b   1.000
_cell.length_c   1.000
_cell.angle_alpha   90.00
_cell.angle_beta   90.00
_cell.angle_gamma   90.00
#
_symmetry.space_group_name_H-M   'P 1'
#
loop_
_entity.id
_entity.type
_entity.pdbx_description
1 polymer ?
#
loop_
_entity_poly.entity_id
_entity_poly.type
_entity_poly.pdbx_seq_one_letter_code
_entity_poly.pdbx_strand_id
1 'polypeptide(L)'
;LHDLPLAKSVGAESVSADDWEIIEIHPGHVEDPILGQVRVAKIDQEIKLCVLGRTRVSLRVVSLDPQSKSDALLLTTNTEVHIAPKPRNSASTAPKTPQTATSKQENAHFWSVSAPADQFLRRSCACSPPSSTT
;
A
#
# COMPACT_ATOMS: atom_id res chain seq x y z
N LEU A 1 17.50 18.87 -20.88
CA LEU A 1 16.03 18.91 -20.80
C LEU A 1 15.56 17.57 -21.34
N HIS A 2 14.99 16.70 -20.51
CA HIS A 2 14.42 15.44 -20.99
C HIS A 2 12.91 15.66 -21.10
N ASP A 3 12.43 15.86 -22.32
CA ASP A 3 11.00 15.97 -22.57
C ASP A 3 10.40 14.58 -22.40
N LEU A 4 9.76 14.37 -21.25
CA LEU A 4 8.97 13.17 -21.00
C LEU A 4 7.60 13.35 -21.66
N PRO A 5 7.10 12.32 -22.36
CA PRO A 5 5.77 12.36 -22.94
C PRO A 5 4.71 12.38 -21.83
N LEU A 6 3.60 13.03 -22.15
CA LEU A 6 2.42 13.09 -21.30
C LEU A 6 1.74 11.71 -21.31
N ALA A 7 1.48 11.16 -20.12
CA ALA A 7 0.60 10.01 -20.01
C ALA A 7 -0.82 10.41 -20.39
N LYS A 8 -1.57 9.47 -20.95
CA LYS A 8 -3.02 9.57 -21.15
C LYS A 8 -3.74 8.75 -20.09
N SER A 9 -3.28 7.52 -19.88
CA SER A 9 -3.86 6.60 -18.91
C SER A 9 -2.75 5.85 -18.16
N VAL A 10 -2.96 5.63 -16.87
CA VAL A 10 -2.04 4.91 -15.97
C VAL A 10 -2.81 3.77 -15.32
N GLY A 11 -2.32 2.55 -15.50
CA GLY A 11 -2.82 1.36 -14.81
C GLY A 11 -1.94 1.05 -13.60
N ALA A 12 -2.56 1.02 -12.43
CA ALA A 12 -1.94 0.63 -11.18
C ALA A 12 -2.67 -0.57 -10.55
N GLU A 13 -1.96 -1.39 -9.80
CA GLU A 13 -2.51 -2.46 -8.97
C GLU A 13 -2.20 -2.18 -7.50
N SER A 14 -3.04 -2.64 -6.59
CA SER A 14 -2.70 -2.56 -5.17
C SER A 14 -1.64 -3.61 -4.81
N VAL A 15 -0.70 -3.22 -3.94
CA VAL A 15 0.33 -4.16 -3.45
C VAL A 15 -0.31 -5.14 -2.47
N SER A 16 -1.13 -4.65 -1.53
CA SER A 16 -1.89 -5.46 -0.57
C SER A 16 -3.38 -5.52 -0.87
N ALA A 17 -4.05 -6.56 -0.37
CA ALA A 17 -5.50 -6.67 -0.40
C ALA A 17 -6.18 -5.70 0.59
N ASP A 18 -5.53 -5.39 1.71
CA ASP A 18 -6.06 -4.41 2.68
C ASP A 18 -6.05 -3.00 2.09
N ASP A 19 -5.02 -2.68 1.29
CA ASP A 19 -4.94 -1.41 0.57
C ASP A 19 -6.07 -1.26 -0.46
N TRP A 20 -6.42 -2.36 -1.14
CA TRP A 20 -7.54 -2.38 -2.09
C TRP A 20 -8.87 -2.06 -1.41
N GLU A 21 -9.13 -2.69 -0.27
CA GLU A 21 -10.35 -2.48 0.51
C GLU A 21 -10.52 -1.00 0.91
N ILE A 22 -9.41 -0.34 1.29
CA ILE A 22 -9.42 1.09 1.61
C ILE A 22 -9.75 1.95 0.38
N ILE A 23 -9.17 1.63 -0.77
CA ILE A 23 -9.36 2.34 -2.03
C ILE A 23 -10.79 2.21 -2.53
N GLU A 24 -11.36 1.01 -2.43
CA GLU A 24 -12.72 0.70 -2.87
C GLU A 24 -13.78 1.52 -2.10
N ILE A 25 -13.55 1.74 -0.80
CA ILE A 25 -14.46 2.54 0.04
C ILE A 25 -14.32 4.05 -0.26
N HIS A 26 -13.15 4.52 -0.71
CA HIS A 26 -12.84 5.94 -0.87
C HIS A 26 -12.21 6.30 -2.23
N PRO A 27 -12.87 6.01 -3.37
CA PRO A 27 -12.27 6.20 -4.69
C PRO A 27 -11.91 7.67 -4.98
N GLY A 28 -12.73 8.62 -4.53
CA GLY A 28 -12.52 10.05 -4.79
C GLY A 28 -11.32 10.68 -4.08
N HIS A 29 -10.69 10.00 -3.12
CA HIS A 29 -9.54 10.54 -2.37
C HIS A 29 -8.20 9.94 -2.79
N VAL A 30 -8.20 9.10 -3.83
CA VAL A 30 -6.99 8.40 -4.30
C VAL A 30 -6.38 9.11 -5.52
N GLU A 31 -7.21 9.74 -6.35
CA GLU A 31 -6.75 10.45 -7.56
C GLU A 31 -5.91 11.70 -7.23
N ASP A 32 -6.41 12.55 -6.32
CA ASP A 32 -5.73 13.78 -5.90
C ASP A 32 -4.29 13.56 -5.42
N PRO A 33 -3.99 12.63 -4.49
CA PRO A 33 -2.61 12.38 -4.07
C PRO A 33 -1.76 11.78 -5.20
N ILE A 34 -2.33 11.00 -6.12
CA ILE A 34 -1.59 10.47 -7.28
C ILE A 34 -1.20 11.62 -8.20
N LEU A 35 -2.14 12.45 -8.65
CA LEU A 35 -1.87 13.53 -9.61
C LEU A 35 -1.14 14.74 -8.96
N GLY A 36 -1.32 14.92 -7.65
CA GLY A 36 -0.72 15.99 -6.86
C GLY A 36 0.72 15.71 -6.41
N GLN A 37 1.00 14.47 -5.96
CA GLN A 37 2.32 14.09 -5.43
C GLN A 37 3.18 13.37 -6.47
N VAL A 38 2.58 12.57 -7.34
CA VAL A 38 3.31 11.80 -8.36
C VAL A 38 3.29 12.57 -9.67
N ARG A 39 4.42 13.19 -10.00
CA ARG A 39 4.57 13.90 -11.29
C ARG A 39 5.05 13.00 -12.41
N VAL A 40 5.71 11.89 -12.07
CA VAL A 40 6.29 10.96 -13.04
C VAL A 40 5.99 9.54 -12.57
N ALA A 41 5.47 8.69 -13.47
CA ALA A 41 5.32 7.27 -13.24
C ALA A 41 6.21 6.47 -14.19
N LYS A 42 6.74 5.38 -13.66
CA LYS A 42 7.48 4.36 -14.40
C LYS A 42 6.77 3.02 -14.28
N ILE A 43 6.85 2.17 -15.31
CA ILE A 43 6.38 0.78 -15.19
C ILE A 43 7.13 0.11 -14.02
N ASP A 44 6.39 -0.69 -13.24
CA ASP A 44 6.87 -1.43 -12.06
C ASP A 44 7.22 -0.57 -10.84
N GLN A 45 6.93 0.74 -10.88
CA GLN A 45 7.17 1.62 -9.74
C GLN A 45 6.16 1.41 -8.62
N GLU A 46 6.65 1.26 -7.39
CA GLU A 46 5.81 1.32 -6.19
C GLU A 46 5.60 2.78 -5.75
N ILE A 47 4.35 3.20 -5.67
CA ILE A 47 3.89 4.52 -5.25
C ILE A 47 3.23 4.36 -3.88
N LYS A 48 3.69 5.14 -2.90
CA LYS A 48 3.12 5.19 -1.56
C LYS A 48 2.38 6.50 -1.38
N LEU A 49 1.09 6.44 -1.10
CA LEU A 49 0.25 7.62 -0.93
C LEU A 49 -0.56 7.54 0.37
N CYS A 50 -0.89 8.71 0.92
CA CYS A 50 -1.71 8.81 2.12
C CYS A 50 -3.15 9.19 1.74
N VAL A 51 -4.08 8.26 1.94
CA VAL A 51 -5.51 8.51 1.78
C VAL A 51 -6.05 9.10 3.09
N LEU A 52 -6.84 10.18 3.00
CA LEU A 52 -7.47 10.86 4.15
C LEU A 52 -6.49 11.32 5.25
N GLY A 53 -5.20 11.47 4.92
CA GLY A 53 -4.15 11.97 5.83
C GLY A 53 -3.74 11.03 6.96
N ARG A 54 -4.27 9.80 7.03
CA ARG A 54 -3.96 8.82 8.10
C ARG A 54 -3.55 7.46 7.56
N THR A 55 -4.19 7.02 6.48
CA THR A 55 -4.01 5.68 5.94
C THR A 55 -3.00 5.70 4.82
N ARG A 56 -1.95 4.89 4.92
CA ARG A 56 -0.94 4.74 3.87
C ARG A 56 -1.31 3.53 3.02
N VAL A 57 -1.40 3.73 1.72
CA VAL A 57 -1.62 2.65 0.75
C VAL A 57 -0.47 2.59 -0.23
N SER A 58 -0.12 1.38 -0.65
CA SER A 58 0.89 1.13 -1.67
C SER A 58 0.24 0.66 -2.97
N LEU A 59 0.55 1.35 -4.06
CA LEU A 59 0.16 1.01 -5.42
C LEU A 59 1.39 0.68 -6.25
N ARG A 60 1.26 -0.21 -7.22
CA ARG A 60 2.31 -0.53 -8.19
C ARG A 60 1.81 -0.21 -9.59
N VAL A 61 2.60 0.50 -10.37
CA VAL A 61 2.27 0.81 -11.77
C VAL A 61 2.52 -0.43 -12.63
N VAL A 62 1.50 -0.89 -13.35
CA VAL A 62 1.58 -2.09 -14.21
C VAL A 62 1.58 -1.71 -15.68
N SER A 63 0.82 -0.68 -16.06
CA SER A 63 0.69 -0.24 -17.44
C SER A 63 0.68 1.27 -17.57
N LEU A 64 1.22 1.77 -18.69
CA LEU A 64 1.25 3.19 -19.05
C LEU A 64 0.87 3.32 -20.52
N ASP A 65 0.01 4.29 -20.83
CA ASP A 65 -0.36 4.66 -22.19
C ASP A 65 -0.08 6.16 -22.42
N PRO A 66 0.61 6.56 -23.51
CA PRO A 66 1.22 5.74 -24.57
C PRO A 66 2.54 5.08 -24.15
N GLN A 67 2.77 3.83 -24.55
CA GLN A 67 4.05 3.15 -24.32
C GLN A 67 5.17 3.85 -25.10
N SER A 68 5.86 4.76 -24.43
CA SER A 68 6.87 5.63 -25.03
C SER A 68 8.26 4.99 -24.94
N LYS A 69 9.21 5.47 -25.75
CA LYS A 69 10.62 5.02 -25.68
C LYS A 69 11.26 5.30 -24.31
N SER A 70 10.74 6.30 -23.61
CA SER A 70 11.07 6.55 -22.21
C SER A 70 10.18 5.68 -21.32
N ASP A 71 10.81 4.87 -20.48
CA ASP A 71 10.14 4.02 -19.47
C ASP A 71 9.40 4.84 -18.39
N ALA A 72 9.49 6.16 -18.46
CA ALA A 72 8.85 7.12 -17.58
C ALA A 72 7.95 8.07 -18.37
N LEU A 73 6.78 8.38 -17.81
CA LEU A 73 5.80 9.32 -18.35
C LEU A 73 5.41 10.36 -17.31
N LEU A 74 5.08 11.57 -17.78
CA LEU A 74 4.61 12.65 -16.93
C LEU A 74 3.11 12.50 -16.66
N LEU A 75 2.71 12.50 -15.39
CA LEU A 75 1.29 12.59 -15.02
C LEU A 75 0.86 14.06 -14.95
N THR A 76 -0.33 14.31 -15.47
CA THR A 76 -0.99 15.61 -15.45
C THR A 76 -2.43 15.43 -14.98
N THR A 77 -3.13 16.51 -14.67
CA THR A 77 -4.54 16.44 -14.20
C THR A 77 -5.52 15.87 -15.23
N ASN A 78 -5.11 15.69 -16.48
CA ASN A 78 -5.94 15.07 -17.53
C ASN A 78 -5.68 13.56 -17.67
N THR A 79 -4.83 12.96 -16.83
CA THR A 79 -4.48 11.54 -16.95
C THR A 79 -5.44 10.68 -16.18
N GLU A 80 -6.01 9.68 -16.85
CA GLU A 80 -6.94 8.73 -16.26
C GLU A 80 -6.17 7.69 -15.44
N VAL A 81 -6.57 7.48 -14.19
CA VAL A 81 -5.96 6.49 -13.31
C VAL A 81 -6.90 5.29 -13.18
N HIS A 82 -6.44 4.13 -13.62
CA HIS A 82 -7.13 2.86 -13.46
C HIS A 82 -6.46 2.06 -12.36
N ILE A 83 -7.21 1.65 -11.34
CA ILE A 83 -6.70 0.81 -10.25
C ILE A 83 -7.33 -0.57 -10.37
N ALA A 84 -6.51 -1.59 -10.61
CA ALA A 84 -6.95 -2.96 -10.70
C ALA A 84 -7.16 -3.57 -9.30
N PRO A 85 -8.26 -4.32 -9.09
CA PRO A 85 -8.50 -5.05 -7.85
C PRO A 85 -7.44 -6.13 -7.63
N LYS A 86 -6.91 -6.22 -6.41
CA LYS A 86 -6.14 -7.39 -5.97
C LYS A 86 -7.07 -8.30 -5.15
N PRO A 87 -7.66 -9.36 -5.74
CA PRO A 87 -8.47 -10.28 -4.96
C PRO A 87 -7.61 -10.92 -3.88
N ARG A 88 -8.07 -10.84 -2.63
CA ARG A 88 -7.51 -11.62 -1.52
C ARG A 88 -7.58 -13.07 -1.99
N ASN A 89 -6.43 -13.72 -2.20
CA ASN A 89 -6.39 -15.13 -2.59
C ASN A 89 -7.12 -15.88 -1.49
N SER A 90 -8.41 -16.18 -1.70
CA SER A 90 -9.19 -16.96 -0.76
C SER A 90 -8.43 -18.26 -0.68
N ALA A 91 -7.79 -18.50 0.46
CA ALA A 91 -7.13 -19.75 0.73
C ALA A 91 -8.06 -20.86 0.23
N SER A 92 -7.57 -21.63 -0.73
CA SER A 92 -8.22 -22.82 -1.23
C SER A 92 -8.84 -23.54 -0.05
N THR A 93 -10.17 -23.56 0.03
CA THR A 93 -10.87 -24.45 0.94
C THR A 93 -10.65 -25.83 0.34
N ALA A 94 -9.54 -26.46 0.74
CA ALA A 94 -9.34 -27.87 0.51
C ALA A 94 -10.59 -28.60 1.08
N PRO A 95 -11.21 -29.51 0.33
CA PRO A 95 -12.31 -30.30 0.85
C PRO A 95 -11.82 -31.07 2.07
N LYS A 96 -12.44 -30.84 3.22
CA LYS A 96 -12.22 -31.63 4.44
C LYS A 96 -12.68 -33.06 4.14
N THR A 97 -11.74 -33.98 3.95
CA THR A 97 -12.03 -35.42 4.03
C THR A 97 -12.38 -35.77 5.48
N PRO A 98 -13.49 -36.48 5.76
CA PRO A 98 -13.84 -36.86 7.12
C PRO A 98 -12.96 -38.04 7.57
N GLN A 99 -12.06 -37.80 8.52
CA GLN A 99 -11.38 -38.87 9.25
C GLN A 99 -11.85 -38.86 10.70
N THR A 100 -12.83 -39.73 10.95
CA THR A 100 -13.17 -40.26 12.26
C THR A 100 -12.06 -41.21 12.72
N ALA A 101 -11.40 -40.94 13.85
CA ALA A 101 -11.08 -41.93 14.88
C ALA A 101 -10.25 -41.35 16.04
N THR A 102 -10.90 -41.29 17.20
CA THR A 102 -10.44 -41.49 18.59
C THR A 102 -8.93 -41.65 18.90
N SER A 103 -8.40 -40.82 19.81
CA SER A 103 -8.08 -41.23 21.20
C SER A 103 -7.14 -40.23 21.90
N LYS A 104 -7.63 -39.71 23.04
CA LYS A 104 -6.94 -39.63 24.34
C LYS A 104 -5.46 -39.18 24.36
N GLN A 105 -5.22 -37.91 24.71
CA GLN A 105 -4.35 -37.63 25.87
C GLN A 105 -4.54 -36.20 26.39
N GLU A 106 -5.13 -36.15 27.58
CA GLU A 106 -4.97 -35.11 28.59
C GLU A 106 -3.48 -34.99 28.94
N ASN A 107 -2.91 -33.80 28.75
CA ASN A 107 -1.85 -33.31 29.64
C ASN A 107 -1.83 -31.78 29.55
N ALA A 108 -2.41 -31.12 30.55
CA ALA A 108 -2.25 -29.70 30.77
C ALA A 108 -0.79 -29.43 31.12
N HIS A 109 -0.02 -28.88 30.18
CA HIS A 109 1.23 -28.18 30.46
C HIS A 109 1.15 -26.77 29.89
N PHE A 110 0.56 -25.95 30.75
CA PHE A 110 0.79 -24.52 30.92
C PHE A 110 2.17 -24.07 30.40
N TRP A 111 2.19 -23.37 29.27
CA TRP A 111 3.29 -22.46 28.90
C TRP A 111 2.63 -21.08 28.69
N SER A 112 2.46 -20.38 29.80
CA SER A 112 3.35 -19.31 30.23
C SER A 112 3.30 -18.12 29.29
N VAL A 113 2.37 -17.21 29.61
CA VAL A 113 2.47 -15.79 29.27
C VAL A 113 3.82 -15.30 29.78
N SER A 114 4.68 -14.86 28.89
CA SER A 114 5.81 -14.02 29.25
C SER A 114 5.99 -12.95 28.19
N ALA A 115 5.31 -11.82 28.43
CA ALA A 115 5.66 -10.55 27.80
C ALA A 115 6.77 -9.92 28.66
N PRO A 116 7.99 -9.73 28.15
CA PRO A 116 8.90 -8.78 28.74
C PRO A 116 8.44 -7.37 28.35
N ALA A 117 7.97 -6.64 29.35
CA ALA A 117 7.99 -5.19 29.31
C ALA A 117 9.45 -4.71 29.16
N ASP A 118 9.58 -3.50 28.62
CA ASP A 118 10.81 -2.70 28.52
C ASP A 118 11.66 -2.87 27.25
N GLN A 119 11.31 -2.08 26.25
CA GLN A 119 12.31 -1.14 25.74
C GLN A 119 11.64 0.17 25.32
N PHE A 120 11.66 1.10 26.27
CA PHE A 120 11.55 2.53 26.03
C PHE A 120 12.55 2.98 24.95
N LEU A 121 12.15 2.98 23.68
CA LEU A 121 12.77 3.85 22.69
C LEU A 121 11.96 5.14 22.60
N ARG A 122 12.11 5.97 23.64
CA ARG A 122 11.82 7.40 23.57
C ARG A 122 12.77 8.02 22.55
N ARG A 123 12.38 7.99 21.27
CA ARG A 123 12.86 8.97 20.29
C ARG A 123 12.13 10.27 20.59
N SER A 124 12.67 11.01 21.54
CA SER A 124 12.40 12.44 21.69
C SER A 124 12.98 13.15 20.47
N CYS A 125 12.15 13.37 19.44
CA CYS A 125 12.42 14.46 18.49
C CYS A 125 12.07 15.77 19.21
N ALA A 126 13.01 16.29 20.00
CA ALA A 126 12.97 17.67 20.45
C ALA A 126 13.49 18.55 19.31
N CYS A 127 12.57 19.10 18.52
CA CYS A 127 12.86 20.25 17.69
C CYS A 127 13.09 21.45 18.63
N SER A 128 14.33 21.91 18.73
CA SER A 128 14.65 23.20 19.34
C SER A 128 13.95 24.33 18.59
N PRO A 129 13.29 25.29 19.26
CA PRO A 129 12.88 26.53 18.63
C PRO A 129 14.07 27.48 18.43
N PRO A 130 14.16 28.23 17.32
CA PRO A 130 15.12 29.31 17.20
C PRO A 130 14.69 30.52 18.05
N SER A 131 15.62 31.01 18.86
CA SER A 131 15.54 32.24 19.62
C SER A 131 15.22 33.44 18.71
N SER A 132 14.12 34.14 18.98
CA SER A 132 13.89 35.48 18.43
C SER A 132 14.27 36.51 19.47
N THR A 133 15.44 37.11 19.27
CA THR A 133 15.86 38.39 19.84
C THR A 133 15.39 39.48 18.91
N THR A 134 14.52 40.37 19.38
CA THR A 134 14.47 41.84 19.16
C THR A 134 13.11 42.35 19.61
#